data_AF-A0A1U7LMU5-F1
#
_entry.id   AF-A0A1U7LMU5-F1
#
_cell.length_a   1.000
_cell.length_b   1.000
_cell.length_c   1.000
_cell.angle_alpha   90.00
_cell.angle_beta   90.00
_cell.angle_gamma   90.00
#
_symmetry.space_group_name_H-M   'P 1'
#
loop_
_entity.id
_entity.type
_entity.pdbx_description
1 polymer ?
#
loop_
_entity_poly.entity_id
_entity_poly.type
_entity_poly.pdbx_seq_one_letter_code
_entity_poly.pdbx_strand_id
1 'polypeptide(L)'
;MTLYISTVDLQIFCGAKRLLGRLISSRDYERSIRRILSWKSSRAARLTTLHAIELLNETYSEGRSYRVRGDQTLHYGYCMFIAILIIWSYDTRRHQDHHLTGTLEGTEYLNEIRSALLSNSQVPKENNVCADGLIQTVADSLSGGRWDIIIENRRLIVGLRTLTHPQKIKPEE
;
A
#
# COMPACT_ATOMS: atom_id res chain seq x y z
N MET A 1 -13.66 5.40 5.63
CA MET A 1 -12.21 5.70 5.58
C MET A 1 -12.03 7.17 5.24
N THR A 2 -11.36 7.95 6.09
CA THR A 2 -11.04 9.36 5.80
C THR A 2 -9.60 9.45 5.29
N LEU A 3 -9.45 9.95 4.07
CA LEU A 3 -8.16 10.14 3.42
C LEU A 3 -7.71 11.59 3.63
N TYR A 4 -6.59 11.76 4.34
CA TYR A 4 -5.92 13.06 4.48
C TYR A 4 -4.81 13.25 3.43
N ILE A 5 -4.80 12.42 2.38
CA ILE A 5 -3.84 12.44 1.29
C ILE A 5 -4.51 12.05 -0.03
N SER A 6 -4.01 12.59 -1.14
CA SER A 6 -4.51 12.25 -2.47
C SER A 6 -4.16 10.82 -2.84
N THR A 7 -5.13 10.08 -3.37
CA THR A 7 -4.91 8.73 -3.95
C THR A 7 -3.93 8.76 -5.12
N VAL A 8 -3.90 9.84 -5.89
CA VAL A 8 -2.93 10.06 -6.98
C VAL A 8 -1.51 10.18 -6.41
N ASP A 9 -1.33 10.96 -5.33
CA ASP A 9 -0.02 11.10 -4.69
C ASP A 9 0.47 9.75 -4.12
N LEU A 10 -0.43 8.93 -3.56
CA LEU A 10 -0.13 7.56 -3.13
C LEU A 10 0.30 6.68 -4.30
N GLN A 11 -0.46 6.68 -5.41
CA GLN A 11 -0.14 5.89 -6.59
C GLN A 11 1.23 6.26 -7.19
N ILE A 12 1.52 7.56 -7.30
CA ILE A 12 2.80 8.08 -7.79
C ILE A 12 3.95 7.65 -6.86
N PHE A 13 3.76 7.80 -5.55
CA PHE A 13 4.75 7.36 -4.56
C PHE A 13 5.01 5.86 -4.62
N CYS A 14 3.98 5.08 -4.90
CA CYS A 14 4.00 3.64 -5.14
C CYS A 14 4.46 3.25 -6.55
N GLY A 15 5.10 4.15 -7.31
CA GLY A 15 5.76 3.80 -8.57
C GLY A 15 4.85 3.73 -9.79
N ALA A 16 3.66 4.32 -9.75
CA ALA A 16 2.86 4.48 -10.96
C ALA A 16 3.66 5.27 -12.01
N LYS A 17 3.67 4.80 -13.26
CA LYS A 17 4.31 5.49 -14.41
C LYS A 17 3.31 6.25 -15.26
N ARG A 18 2.06 5.79 -15.25
CA ARG A 18 0.93 6.38 -15.95
C ARG A 18 -0.28 6.34 -15.04
N LEU A 19 -1.10 7.39 -15.11
CA LEU A 19 -2.40 7.46 -14.44
C LEU A 19 -3.40 8.08 -15.41
N LEU A 20 -4.55 7.42 -15.61
CA LEU A 20 -5.63 7.89 -16.47
C LEU A 20 -5.15 8.25 -17.89
N GLY A 21 -4.23 7.46 -18.44
CA GLY A 21 -3.67 7.66 -19.78
C GLY A 21 -2.57 8.72 -19.88
N ARG A 22 -2.27 9.46 -18.80
CA ARG A 22 -1.19 10.46 -18.75
C ARG A 22 0.09 9.87 -18.17
N LEU A 23 1.23 10.16 -18.81
CA LEU A 23 2.57 9.90 -18.26
C LEU A 23 2.86 10.81 -17.07
N ILE A 24 3.41 10.23 -16.01
CA ILE A 24 3.82 10.98 -14.82
C ILE A 24 5.17 11.64 -15.11
N SER A 25 5.22 12.96 -15.00
CA SER A 25 6.46 13.70 -15.17
C SER A 25 7.33 13.65 -13.92
N SER A 26 8.63 13.90 -14.06
CA SER A 26 9.58 14.06 -12.95
C SER A 26 9.09 15.09 -11.91
N ARG A 27 8.48 16.17 -12.39
CA ARG A 27 7.93 17.23 -11.54
C ARG A 27 6.72 16.77 -10.73
N ASP A 28 5.85 15.96 -11.32
CA ASP A 28 4.70 15.36 -10.63
C ASP A 28 5.21 14.42 -9.53
N TYR A 29 6.22 13.60 -9.86
CA TYR A 29 6.86 12.67 -8.94
C TYR A 29 7.46 13.37 -7.70
N GLU A 30 8.32 14.37 -7.90
CA GLU A 30 8.94 15.14 -6.82
C GLU A 30 7.91 15.84 -5.92
N ARG A 31 6.82 16.35 -6.51
CA ARG A 31 5.74 16.99 -5.77
C ARG A 31 5.00 15.98 -4.90
N SER A 32 4.64 14.83 -5.45
CA SER A 32 3.93 13.77 -4.73
C SER A 32 4.77 13.19 -3.61
N ILE A 33 6.07 12.95 -3.83
CA ILE A 33 6.98 12.49 -2.78
C ILE A 33 7.03 13.47 -1.62
N ARG A 34 7.24 14.76 -1.89
CA ARG A 34 7.31 15.77 -0.82
C ARG A 34 6.04 15.79 0.03
N ARG A 35 4.88 15.69 -0.61
CA ARG A 35 3.58 15.63 0.08
C ARG A 35 3.44 14.38 0.94
N ILE A 36 3.79 13.22 0.40
CA ILE A 36 3.71 11.95 1.13
C ILE A 36 4.66 11.97 2.33
N LEU A 37 5.91 12.41 2.16
CA LEU A 37 6.87 12.49 3.25
C LEU A 37 6.42 13.47 4.34
N SER A 38 5.89 14.63 3.96
CA SER A 38 5.31 15.59 4.92
C SER A 38 4.09 15.00 5.65
N TRP A 39 3.22 14.30 4.92
CA TRP A 39 2.05 13.65 5.48
C TRP A 39 2.43 12.53 6.46
N LYS A 40 3.43 11.70 6.16
CA LYS A 40 3.86 10.56 7.01
C LYS A 40 4.16 10.97 8.46
N SER A 41 4.69 12.16 8.69
CA SER A 41 5.01 12.69 10.03
C SER A 41 3.78 13.22 10.79
N SER A 42 2.64 13.37 10.13
CA SER A 42 1.43 13.96 10.72
C SER A 42 0.65 12.96 11.58
N ARG A 43 -0.14 13.47 12.53
CA ARG A 43 -1.14 12.67 13.26
C ARG A 43 -2.21 12.09 12.33
N ALA A 44 -2.52 12.80 11.25
CA ALA A 44 -3.48 12.38 10.25
C ALA A 44 -3.02 11.10 9.53
N ALA A 45 -1.73 10.97 9.22
CA ALA A 45 -1.19 9.75 8.63
C ALA A 45 -1.36 8.54 9.55
N ARG A 46 -1.05 8.67 10.85
CA ARG A 46 -1.24 7.58 11.81
C ARG A 46 -2.69 7.10 11.86
N LEU A 47 -3.64 8.03 11.93
CA LEU A 47 -5.07 7.71 11.94
C LEU A 47 -5.53 7.05 10.63
N THR A 48 -5.11 7.58 9.48
CA THR A 48 -5.42 6.98 8.17
C THR A 48 -4.85 5.57 8.04
N THR A 49 -3.62 5.33 8.50
CA THR A 49 -3.01 4.00 8.50
C THR A 49 -3.75 3.03 9.43
N LEU A 50 -4.15 3.47 10.63
CA LEU A 50 -4.96 2.64 11.54
C LEU A 50 -6.28 2.21 10.89
N HIS A 51 -7.01 3.14 10.26
CA HIS A 51 -8.26 2.81 9.56
C HIS A 51 -8.04 1.88 8.35
N ALA A 52 -6.92 2.02 7.64
CA ALA A 52 -6.56 1.10 6.56
C ALA A 52 -6.27 -0.31 7.08
N ILE A 53 -5.58 -0.42 8.22
CA ILE A 53 -5.32 -1.71 8.88
C ILE A 53 -6.62 -2.36 9.35
N GLU A 54 -7.52 -1.59 9.98
CA GLU A 54 -8.82 -2.08 10.43
C GLU A 54 -9.64 -2.64 9.27
N LEU A 55 -9.72 -1.91 8.15
CA LEU A 55 -10.41 -2.37 6.95
C LEU A 55 -9.85 -3.71 6.45
N LEU A 56 -8.52 -3.85 6.36
CA LEU A 56 -7.92 -5.10 5.88
C LEU A 56 -8.09 -6.23 6.90
N ASN A 57 -7.98 -5.96 8.20
CA ASN A 57 -8.24 -6.96 9.23
C ASN A 57 -9.70 -7.45 9.21
N GLU A 58 -10.69 -6.57 9.13
CA GLU A 58 -12.11 -6.98 8.99
C GLU A 58 -12.36 -7.84 7.74
N THR A 59 -11.56 -7.62 6.71
CA THR A 59 -11.65 -8.37 5.45
C THR A 59 -11.05 -9.75 5.58
N TYR A 60 -9.87 -9.86 6.21
CA TYR A 60 -9.09 -11.10 6.25
C TYR A 60 -9.30 -11.93 7.53
N SER A 61 -9.59 -11.32 8.67
CA SER A 61 -9.75 -11.99 9.97
C SER A 61 -11.06 -12.77 10.10
N GLU A 62 -12.11 -12.42 9.36
CA GLU A 62 -13.41 -13.13 9.44
C GLU A 62 -13.42 -14.44 8.62
N GLY A 63 -12.27 -14.97 8.19
CA GLY A 63 -12.19 -16.15 7.32
C GLY A 63 -12.77 -15.91 5.91
N ARG A 64 -13.15 -14.67 5.60
CA ARG A 64 -13.62 -14.24 4.29
C ARG A 64 -12.40 -13.99 3.41
N SER A 65 -12.05 -14.96 2.57
CA SER A 65 -11.13 -14.68 1.46
C SER A 65 -11.83 -13.77 0.45
N TYR A 66 -11.80 -12.44 0.67
CA TYR A 66 -12.43 -11.50 -0.25
C TYR A 66 -11.86 -11.70 -1.66
N ARG A 67 -12.76 -11.81 -2.64
CA ARG A 67 -12.42 -11.92 -4.06
C ARG A 67 -13.31 -10.97 -4.85
N VAL A 68 -12.68 -10.03 -5.56
CA VAL A 68 -13.39 -9.05 -6.41
C VAL A 68 -14.26 -9.73 -7.46
N ARG A 69 -13.88 -10.91 -7.95
CA ARG A 69 -14.68 -11.66 -8.94
C ARG A 69 -16.12 -11.92 -8.50
N GLY A 70 -16.37 -12.07 -7.20
CA GLY A 70 -17.71 -12.33 -6.65
C GLY A 70 -18.51 -11.07 -6.31
N ASP A 71 -17.89 -9.88 -6.40
CA ASP A 71 -18.48 -8.62 -5.98
C ASP A 71 -19.13 -7.89 -7.16
N GLN A 72 -20.34 -7.36 -6.95
CA GLN A 72 -21.04 -6.53 -7.92
C GLN A 72 -20.58 -5.06 -7.85
N THR A 73 -19.88 -4.68 -6.78
CA THR A 73 -19.48 -3.31 -6.52
C THR A 73 -17.99 -3.09 -6.71
N LEU A 74 -17.62 -2.06 -7.47
CA LEU A 74 -16.24 -1.64 -7.65
C LEU A 74 -15.61 -1.09 -6.35
N HIS A 75 -16.45 -0.49 -5.51
CA HIS A 75 -16.03 0.31 -4.37
C HIS A 75 -15.16 -0.47 -3.39
N TYR A 76 -15.55 -1.70 -3.04
CA TYR A 76 -14.85 -2.47 -2.03
C TYR A 76 -13.43 -2.86 -2.48
N GLY A 77 -13.29 -3.34 -3.72
CA GLY A 77 -11.97 -3.61 -4.32
C GLY A 77 -11.09 -2.35 -4.40
N TYR A 78 -11.68 -1.18 -4.67
CA TYR A 78 -10.96 0.09 -4.66
C TYR A 78 -10.50 0.53 -3.26
N CYS A 79 -11.32 0.30 -2.23
CA CYS A 79 -10.93 0.56 -0.84
C CYS A 79 -9.77 -0.33 -0.38
N MET A 80 -9.76 -1.61 -0.75
CA MET A 80 -8.62 -2.51 -0.47
C MET A 80 -7.34 -2.03 -1.13
N PHE A 81 -7.45 -1.62 -2.39
CA PHE A 81 -6.34 -1.03 -3.12
C PHE A 81 -5.79 0.22 -2.41
N ILE A 82 -6.64 1.15 -1.99
CA ILE A 82 -6.18 2.35 -1.28
C ILE A 82 -5.55 1.98 0.07
N ALA A 83 -6.15 1.04 0.81
CA ALA A 83 -5.65 0.61 2.11
C ALA A 83 -4.22 0.07 2.05
N ILE A 84 -3.93 -0.80 1.06
CA ILE A 84 -2.58 -1.32 0.90
C ILE A 84 -1.58 -0.23 0.49
N LEU A 85 -1.97 0.72 -0.36
CA LEU A 85 -1.08 1.84 -0.72
C LEU A 85 -0.79 2.74 0.47
N ILE A 86 -1.75 2.99 1.35
CA ILE A 86 -1.57 3.76 2.59
C ILE A 86 -0.53 3.07 3.48
N ILE A 87 -0.72 1.77 3.74
CA ILE A 87 0.14 1.00 4.64
C ILE A 87 1.56 0.94 4.06
N TRP A 88 1.71 0.62 2.79
CA TRP A 88 3.01 0.59 2.12
C TRP A 88 3.70 1.97 2.10
N SER A 89 2.93 3.04 1.84
CA SER A 89 3.47 4.39 1.84
C SER A 89 3.91 4.83 3.23
N TYR A 90 3.20 4.41 4.28
CA TYR A 90 3.52 4.73 5.66
C TYR A 90 4.71 3.90 6.17
N ASP A 91 4.67 2.58 5.98
CA ASP A 91 5.70 1.65 6.41
C ASP A 91 6.68 1.32 5.26
N THR A 92 7.69 2.18 5.08
CA THR A 92 8.73 1.99 4.06
C THR A 92 9.89 1.14 4.60
N ARG A 93 9.60 0.15 5.45
CA ARG A 93 10.59 -0.84 5.88
C ARG A 93 11.17 -1.52 4.64
N ARG A 94 12.47 -1.76 4.71
CA ARG A 94 13.35 -2.05 3.58
C ARG A 94 13.01 -3.42 2.95
N HIS A 95 12.41 -3.43 1.76
CA HIS A 95 12.33 -4.62 0.89
C HIS A 95 13.69 -4.89 0.18
N GLN A 96 14.84 -4.72 0.86
CA GLN A 96 16.12 -5.16 0.30
C GLN A 96 16.41 -6.54 0.85
N ASP A 97 16.60 -7.47 -0.09
CA ASP A 97 17.06 -8.84 0.10
C ASP A 97 15.97 -9.85 0.50
N HIS A 98 15.19 -10.26 -0.51
CA HIS A 98 14.31 -11.43 -0.51
C HIS A 98 15.00 -12.79 -0.22
N HIS A 99 16.25 -12.78 0.26
CA HIS A 99 17.04 -14.00 0.48
C HIS A 99 17.14 -14.41 1.95
N LEU A 100 16.80 -13.55 2.92
CA LEU A 100 17.02 -13.82 4.36
C LEU A 100 15.92 -13.34 5.33
N THR A 101 14.75 -12.92 4.83
CA THR A 101 13.72 -12.26 5.66
C THR A 101 12.43 -13.07 5.78
N GLY A 102 12.00 -13.30 7.03
CA GLY A 102 10.73 -13.97 7.32
C GLY A 102 9.56 -13.21 6.72
N THR A 103 8.79 -13.87 5.84
CA THR A 103 7.51 -13.34 5.36
C THR A 103 6.47 -13.66 6.42
N LEU A 104 5.88 -12.64 7.03
CA LEU A 104 4.73 -12.83 7.92
C LEU A 104 3.45 -13.04 7.09
N GLU A 105 2.50 -13.75 7.68
CA GLU A 105 1.14 -13.75 7.16
C GLU A 105 0.59 -12.31 7.21
N GLY A 106 -0.25 -11.93 6.23
CA GLY A 106 -0.70 -10.55 6.10
C GLY A 106 -1.36 -9.99 7.37
N THR A 107 -2.05 -10.83 8.13
CA THR A 107 -2.72 -10.49 9.40
C THR A 107 -1.73 -10.21 10.53
N GLU A 108 -0.64 -10.98 10.63
CA GLU A 108 0.42 -10.79 11.62
C GLU A 108 1.16 -9.47 11.38
N TYR A 109 1.49 -9.17 10.12
CA TYR A 109 2.11 -7.90 9.73
C TYR A 109 1.22 -6.70 10.08
N LEU A 110 -0.09 -6.79 9.81
CA LEU A 110 -1.06 -5.76 10.17
C LEU A 110 -1.13 -5.53 11.69
N ASN A 111 -1.12 -6.60 12.48
CA ASN A 111 -1.15 -6.52 13.94
C ASN A 111 0.14 -5.90 14.51
N GLU A 112 1.30 -6.22 13.94
CA GLU A 112 2.57 -5.60 14.34
C GLU A 112 2.54 -4.09 14.13
N ILE A 113 2.18 -3.62 12.93
CA ILE A 113 2.10 -2.18 12.63
C ILE A 113 1.06 -1.51 13.53
N ARG A 114 -0.10 -2.14 13.73
CA ARG A 114 -1.15 -1.61 14.62
C ARG A 114 -0.61 -1.38 16.03
N SER A 115 0.08 -2.38 16.59
CA SER A 115 0.65 -2.29 17.95
C SER A 115 1.68 -1.15 18.07
N ALA A 116 2.51 -0.96 17.05
CA ALA A 116 3.49 0.12 17.01
C ALA A 116 2.82 1.50 16.89
N LEU A 117 1.78 1.62 16.07
CA LEU A 117 1.00 2.86 15.92
C LEU A 117 0.27 3.25 17.21
N LEU A 118 -0.30 2.27 17.94
CA LEU A 118 -1.03 2.51 19.18
C LEU A 118 -0.10 2.87 20.35
N SER A 119 1.08 2.27 20.41
CA SER A 119 2.08 2.58 21.45
C SER A 119 2.75 3.95 21.25
N ASN A 120 2.44 4.67 20.17
CA ASN A 120 3.09 5.93 19.76
C ASN A 120 4.63 5.83 19.69
N SER A 121 5.14 4.60 19.64
CA SER A 121 6.54 4.29 19.42
C SER A 121 6.83 4.34 17.93
N GLN A 122 8.06 4.68 17.55
CA GLN A 122 8.48 4.45 16.17
C GLN A 122 8.36 2.95 15.89
N VAL A 123 7.68 2.64 14.78
CA VAL A 123 7.61 1.29 14.21
C VAL A 123 9.03 0.73 14.18
N PRO A 124 9.34 -0.38 14.88
CA PRO A 124 10.71 -0.87 15.04
C PRO A 124 11.38 -1.02 13.67
N LYS A 125 12.48 -0.30 13.43
CA LYS A 125 13.20 -0.34 12.15
C LYS A 125 14.02 -1.62 11.98
N GLU A 126 14.22 -2.37 13.06
CA GLU A 126 15.15 -3.50 13.15
C GLU A 126 14.49 -4.87 12.89
N ASN A 127 13.16 -4.96 12.94
CA ASN A 127 12.48 -6.19 12.53
C ASN A 127 12.57 -6.29 11.00
N ASN A 128 13.32 -7.29 10.54
CA ASN A 128 13.56 -7.62 9.14
C ASN A 128 12.30 -8.28 8.50
N VAL A 129 11.12 -7.73 8.81
CA VAL A 129 9.81 -8.26 8.46
C VAL A 129 9.22 -7.41 7.35
N CYS A 130 8.65 -8.08 6.35
CA CYS A 130 8.30 -7.50 5.07
C CYS A 130 6.79 -7.57 4.81
N ALA A 131 6.23 -6.55 4.14
CA ALA A 131 4.82 -6.49 3.74
C ALA A 131 4.44 -7.49 2.62
N ASP A 132 5.39 -8.27 2.10
CA ASP A 132 5.22 -9.10 0.90
C ASP A 132 4.03 -10.06 1.00
N GLY A 133 3.83 -10.70 2.15
CA GLY A 133 2.69 -11.59 2.39
C GLY A 133 1.36 -10.87 2.26
N LEU A 134 1.25 -9.66 2.84
CA LEU A 134 0.05 -8.83 2.72
C LEU A 134 -0.18 -8.36 1.27
N ILE A 135 0.87 -7.89 0.59
CA ILE A 135 0.81 -7.43 -0.80
C ILE A 135 0.29 -8.54 -1.71
N GLN A 136 0.80 -9.76 -1.54
CA GLN A 136 0.39 -10.93 -2.32
C GLN A 136 -1.09 -11.28 -2.06
N THR A 137 -1.50 -11.35 -0.79
CA THR A 137 -2.89 -11.64 -0.43
C THR A 137 -3.86 -10.61 -1.01
N VAL A 138 -3.56 -9.31 -0.94
CA VAL A 138 -4.40 -8.27 -1.54
C VAL A 138 -4.40 -8.36 -3.06
N ALA A 139 -3.25 -8.60 -3.69
CA ALA A 139 -3.17 -8.76 -5.14
C ALA A 139 -3.99 -9.96 -5.65
N ASP A 140 -4.04 -11.04 -4.89
CA ASP A 140 -4.83 -12.23 -5.21
C ASP A 140 -6.32 -12.00 -4.97
N SER A 141 -6.69 -11.27 -3.91
CA SER A 141 -8.07 -10.82 -3.69
C SER A 141 -8.61 -9.95 -4.84
N LEU A 142 -7.77 -9.12 -5.45
CA LEU A 142 -8.14 -8.28 -6.59
C LEU A 142 -8.08 -9.02 -7.95
N SER A 143 -7.62 -10.28 -7.97
CA SER A 143 -7.53 -11.06 -9.20
C SER A 143 -8.92 -11.41 -9.76
N GLY A 144 -9.03 -11.48 -11.08
CA GLY A 144 -10.29 -11.82 -11.76
C GLY A 144 -11.37 -10.74 -11.67
N GLY A 145 -11.01 -9.51 -11.28
CA GLY A 145 -11.92 -8.36 -11.36
C GLY A 145 -12.29 -8.03 -12.81
N ARG A 146 -13.57 -7.70 -13.05
CA ARG A 146 -14.09 -7.36 -14.38
C ARG A 146 -13.77 -5.93 -14.83
N TRP A 147 -13.39 -5.08 -13.89
CA TRP A 147 -13.19 -3.65 -14.11
C TRP A 147 -11.73 -3.35 -14.44
N ASP A 148 -11.49 -2.68 -15.57
CA ASP A 148 -10.14 -2.33 -16.04
C ASP A 148 -9.32 -1.57 -14.99
N ILE A 149 -9.97 -0.68 -14.23
CA ILE A 149 -9.33 0.06 -13.14
C ILE A 149 -8.80 -0.86 -12.03
N ILE A 150 -9.48 -1.97 -11.72
CA ILE A 150 -8.99 -2.94 -10.72
C ILE A 150 -7.82 -3.74 -11.26
N ILE A 151 -7.86 -4.07 -12.56
CA ILE A 151 -6.75 -4.75 -13.24
C ILE A 151 -5.50 -3.85 -13.23
N GLU A 152 -5.65 -2.56 -13.54
CA GLU A 152 -4.57 -1.58 -13.46
C GLU A 152 -4.04 -1.42 -12.04
N ASN A 153 -4.94 -1.25 -11.06
CA ASN A 153 -4.60 -1.14 -9.64
C ASN A 153 -3.84 -2.37 -9.13
N ARG A 154 -4.24 -3.58 -9.53
CA ARG A 154 -3.53 -4.82 -9.18
C ARG A 154 -2.11 -4.83 -9.72
N ARG A 155 -1.89 -4.36 -10.97
CA ARG A 155 -0.53 -4.28 -11.55
C ARG A 155 0.37 -3.38 -10.72
N LEU A 156 -0.16 -2.27 -10.22
CA LEU A 156 0.58 -1.38 -9.33
C LEU A 156 0.96 -2.09 -8.01
N ILE A 157 0.02 -2.80 -7.37
CA ILE A 157 0.28 -3.56 -6.15
C ILE A 157 1.37 -4.62 -6.36
N VAL A 158 1.28 -5.40 -7.45
CA VAL A 158 2.29 -6.42 -7.78
C VAL A 158 3.66 -5.75 -8.00
N GLY A 159 3.68 -4.57 -8.62
CA GLY A 159 4.88 -3.77 -8.81
C GLY A 159 5.56 -3.35 -7.51
N LEU A 160 4.82 -3.16 -6.41
CA LEU A 160 5.37 -2.72 -5.11
C LEU A 160 6.51 -3.62 -4.61
N ARG A 161 6.43 -4.93 -4.88
CA ARG A 161 7.45 -5.91 -4.47
C ARG A 161 8.81 -5.65 -5.11
N THR A 162 8.82 -5.03 -6.28
CA THR A 162 10.03 -4.75 -7.06
C THR A 162 10.57 -3.33 -6.83
N LEU A 163 9.83 -2.48 -6.11
CA LEU A 163 10.20 -1.08 -5.93
C LEU A 163 11.27 -0.92 -4.86
N THR A 164 12.48 -0.59 -5.31
CA THR A 164 13.61 -0.21 -4.46
C THR A 164 13.55 1.28 -4.13
N HIS A 165 12.69 1.64 -3.17
CA HIS A 165 12.49 2.99 -2.62
C HIS A 165 12.13 4.09 -3.64
N PRO A 166 11.04 4.86 -3.42
CA PRO A 166 10.70 6.02 -4.26
C PRO A 166 11.69 7.20 -4.20
N GLN A 167 12.88 7.06 -3.62
CA GLN A 167 13.92 8.09 -3.63
C GLN A 167 15.00 7.82 -4.69
N LYS A 168 15.01 6.64 -5.32
CA LYS A 168 16.01 6.24 -6.32
C LYS A 168 15.44 6.02 -7.73
N ILE A 169 14.13 6.18 -7.91
CA ILE A 169 13.53 6.14 -9.25
C ILE A 169 13.90 7.47 -9.93
N LYS A 170 15.07 7.51 -10.58
CA LYS A 170 15.33 8.53 -11.60
C LYS A 170 14.30 8.28 -12.70
N PRO A 171 13.45 9.25 -13.05
CA PRO A 171 12.69 9.16 -14.28
C PRO A 171 13.69 9.07 -15.42
N GLU A 172 13.56 8.04 -16.26
CA GLU A 172 14.31 7.97 -17.52
C GLU A 172 13.94 9.21 -18.34
N GLU A 173 14.95 10.02 -18.66
CA GLU A 173 14.85 11.20 -19.53
C GLU A 173 14.47 10.80 -20.97
#